data_AF-A0A915D5A3-F1
#
_entry.id   AF-A0A915D5A3-F1
#
_cell.length_a   1.000
_cell.length_b   1.000
_cell.length_c   1.000
_cell.angle_alpha   90.00
_cell.angle_beta   90.00
_cell.angle_gamma   90.00
#
_symmetry.space_group_name_H-M   'P 1'
#
loop_
_entity.id
_entity.type
_entity.pdbx_description
1 polymer ?
#
loop_
_entity_poly.entity_id
_entity_poly.type
_entity_poly.pdbx_seq_one_letter_code
_entity_poly.pdbx_strand_id
1 'polypeptide(L)'
;MGGLRRGRPQHGSIRLVKEELLTKNTFAEEWPGFHHMLKIAAKPACLIAHNGLRYDYRILMHELKRNEQWLKHYPLPEQVVFVDSYLAFLDLEKSFHNSIKSTINAVNWRMVTDLVLKAANHQTRSNFQSNNNSGFISRALLRRPPNVGGQPKTPSLPRRLQRSTSEQRDLGSQEKQPEEPLKAPKKRCIKELFQEAHPLKFMTMEDWSPAKRKRLDAKVFERDDQGGWRFCEHLGDKYFHTYGNFKLSNIYQQVLGASFDAHRAQEDSIALLQLSMAYGLEFVDYVDKNQAEFPGLHPANYSSMFERTRKMKTREEKN
;
A
#
# COMPACT_ATOMS: atom_id res chain seq x y z
N MET A 1 -43.17 3.86 -17.67
CA MET A 1 -42.17 3.92 -16.57
C MET A 1 -40.85 4.41 -17.13
N GLY A 2 -40.61 5.73 -17.09
CA GLY A 2 -39.37 6.35 -17.56
C GLY A 2 -38.37 6.48 -16.42
N GLY A 3 -37.29 5.69 -16.45
CA GLY A 3 -36.22 5.75 -15.46
C GLY A 3 -35.40 7.03 -15.61
N LEU A 4 -35.47 7.91 -14.62
CA LEU A 4 -34.55 9.05 -14.49
C LEU A 4 -33.11 8.53 -14.38
N ARG A 5 -32.32 8.73 -15.44
CA ARG A 5 -30.87 8.62 -15.39
C ARG A 5 -30.33 9.76 -14.52
N ARG A 6 -29.94 9.45 -13.28
CA ARG A 6 -29.17 10.40 -12.45
C ARG A 6 -27.84 10.67 -13.16
N GLY A 7 -27.68 11.90 -13.66
CA GLY A 7 -26.43 12.36 -14.24
C GLY A 7 -25.30 12.23 -13.23
N ARG A 8 -24.13 11.74 -13.68
CA ARG A 8 -22.91 11.78 -12.86
C ARG A 8 -22.62 13.25 -12.50
N PRO A 9 -22.30 13.56 -11.23
CA PRO A 9 -21.80 14.89 -10.89
C PRO A 9 -20.52 15.15 -11.68
N GLN A 10 -20.57 16.13 -12.59
CA GLN A 10 -19.38 16.64 -13.25
C GLN A 10 -18.50 17.25 -12.17
N HIS A 11 -17.40 16.60 -11.85
CA HIS A 11 -16.42 17.13 -10.91
C HIS A 11 -15.74 18.31 -11.60
N GLY A 12 -15.90 19.49 -11.03
CA GLY A 12 -15.40 20.73 -11.59
C GLY A 12 -13.88 20.72 -11.61
N SER A 13 -13.28 20.63 -12.81
CA SER A 13 -11.88 20.97 -12.98
C SER A 13 -11.65 22.36 -12.40
N ILE A 14 -10.70 22.50 -11.47
CA ILE A 14 -10.29 23.81 -10.97
C ILE A 14 -9.84 24.61 -12.18
N ARG A 15 -10.65 25.58 -12.57
CA ARG A 15 -10.37 26.48 -13.69
C ARG A 15 -9.85 27.75 -13.08
N LEU A 16 -8.53 27.80 -12.86
CA LEU A 16 -7.89 29.03 -12.40
C LEU A 16 -8.20 30.13 -13.41
N VAL A 17 -8.81 31.20 -12.92
CA VAL A 17 -9.18 32.33 -13.78
C VAL A 17 -7.92 33.16 -14.03
N LYS A 18 -7.88 33.86 -15.17
CA LYS A 18 -6.71 34.66 -15.58
C LYS A 18 -6.28 35.63 -14.48
N GLU A 19 -7.25 36.25 -13.81
CA GLU A 19 -7.04 37.19 -12.71
C GLU A 19 -6.31 36.54 -11.54
N GLU A 20 -6.62 35.29 -11.19
CA GLU A 20 -5.92 34.58 -10.13
C GLU A 20 -4.47 34.29 -10.50
N LEU A 21 -4.22 33.90 -11.76
CA LEU A 21 -2.86 33.62 -12.25
C LEU A 21 -1.98 34.87 -12.27
N LEU A 22 -2.55 36.05 -12.52
CA LEU A 22 -1.82 37.32 -12.49
C LEU A 22 -1.32 37.70 -11.10
N THR A 23 -1.93 37.17 -10.04
CA THR A 23 -1.51 37.41 -8.65
C THR A 23 -0.47 36.41 -8.14
N LYS A 24 -0.17 35.36 -8.92
CA LYS A 24 0.79 34.33 -8.52
C LYS A 24 2.19 34.69 -9.01
N ASN A 25 3.17 34.33 -8.19
CA ASN A 25 4.56 34.40 -8.58
C ASN A 25 4.82 33.47 -9.77
N THR A 26 5.73 33.89 -10.62
CA THR A 26 6.24 33.09 -11.73
C THR A 26 7.13 31.96 -11.21
N PHE A 27 7.36 30.95 -12.05
CA PHE A 27 8.30 29.86 -11.74
C PHE A 27 9.69 30.40 -11.35
N ALA A 28 10.19 31.42 -12.07
CA ALA A 28 11.51 32.00 -11.82
C ALA A 28 11.60 32.70 -10.46
N GLU A 29 10.51 33.31 -9.99
CA GLU A 29 10.44 33.98 -8.68
C GLU A 29 10.38 32.97 -7.52
N GLU A 30 9.70 31.83 -7.71
CA GLU A 30 9.59 30.76 -6.70
C GLU A 30 10.81 29.84 -6.65
N TRP A 31 11.52 29.69 -7.78
CA TRP A 31 12.64 28.74 -7.92
C TRP A 31 13.74 28.90 -6.86
N PRO A 32 14.22 30.10 -6.49
CA PRO A 32 15.25 30.26 -5.47
C PRO A 32 14.88 29.63 -4.12
N GLY A 33 13.61 29.73 -3.71
CA GLY A 33 13.11 29.11 -2.47
C GLY A 33 13.11 27.59 -2.55
N PHE A 34 12.59 27.04 -3.65
CA PHE A 34 12.61 25.59 -3.89
C PHE A 34 14.04 25.04 -3.99
N HIS A 35 14.93 25.75 -4.69
CA HIS A 35 16.33 25.39 -4.81
C HIS A 35 17.05 25.43 -3.45
N HIS A 36 16.79 26.43 -2.59
CA HIS A 36 17.33 26.46 -1.23
C HIS A 36 16.86 25.26 -0.41
N MET A 37 15.56 24.93 -0.48
CA MET A 37 15.00 23.73 0.16
C MET A 37 15.71 22.45 -0.31
N LEU A 38 15.94 22.30 -1.62
CA LEU A 38 16.68 21.16 -2.15
C LEU A 38 18.14 21.13 -1.70
N LYS A 39 18.79 22.27 -1.46
CA LYS A 39 20.16 22.31 -0.95
C LYS A 39 20.27 21.87 0.51
N ILE A 40 19.30 22.23 1.36
CA ILE A 40 19.32 21.88 2.78
C ILE A 40 18.78 20.47 3.07
N ALA A 41 18.06 19.87 2.12
CA ALA A 41 17.57 18.50 2.24
C ALA A 41 18.73 17.49 2.35
N ALA A 42 18.52 16.44 3.16
CA ALA A 42 19.45 15.31 3.26
C ALA A 42 19.71 14.68 1.88
N LYS A 43 20.95 14.25 1.65
CA LYS A 43 21.41 13.75 0.36
C LYS A 43 21.55 12.22 0.37
N PRO A 44 21.17 11.54 -0.73
CA PRO A 44 20.51 12.09 -1.92
C PRO A 44 19.07 12.54 -1.64
N ALA A 45 18.65 13.64 -2.26
CA ALA A 45 17.28 14.17 -2.13
C ALA A 45 16.42 13.66 -3.29
N CYS A 46 15.34 12.93 -3.00
CA CYS A 46 14.50 12.32 -4.03
C CYS A 46 13.18 13.08 -4.24
N LEU A 47 12.93 13.50 -5.48
CA LEU A 47 11.64 14.04 -5.92
C LEU A 47 10.72 12.89 -6.34
N ILE A 48 9.56 12.79 -5.72
CA ILE A 48 8.60 11.72 -6.00
C ILE A 48 7.32 12.33 -6.54
N ALA A 49 6.86 11.84 -7.69
CA ALA A 49 5.59 12.22 -8.29
C ALA A 49 4.88 10.96 -8.82
N HIS A 50 3.55 10.95 -8.71
CA HIS A 50 2.75 9.83 -9.19
C HIS A 50 2.42 10.01 -10.67
N ASN A 51 2.92 9.10 -11.52
CA ASN A 51 2.88 9.25 -12.97
C ASN A 51 3.64 10.49 -13.44
N GLY A 52 4.67 10.88 -12.67
CA GLY A 52 5.45 12.09 -12.88
C GLY A 52 6.17 12.11 -14.22
N LEU A 53 6.60 10.95 -14.75
CA LEU A 53 7.22 10.86 -16.07
C LEU A 53 6.27 11.31 -17.18
N ARG A 54 4.97 11.11 -17.00
CA ARG A 54 3.97 11.53 -17.99
C ARG A 54 3.60 13.01 -17.84
N TYR A 55 3.66 13.54 -16.61
CA TYR A 55 3.15 14.87 -16.27
C TYR A 55 4.23 15.73 -15.60
N ASP A 56 4.37 15.65 -14.26
CA ASP A 56 5.08 16.63 -13.43
C ASP A 56 6.52 16.88 -13.87
N TYR A 57 7.29 15.81 -14.11
CA TYR A 57 8.69 15.93 -14.49
C TYR A 57 8.85 16.54 -15.88
N ARG A 58 7.89 16.34 -16.79
CA ARG A 58 7.90 17.02 -18.10
C ARG A 58 7.66 18.50 -17.92
N ILE A 59 6.68 18.89 -17.11
CA ILE A 59 6.38 20.30 -16.86
C ILE A 59 7.59 20.98 -16.21
N LEU A 60 8.13 20.39 -15.13
CA LEU A 60 9.32 20.88 -14.45
C LEU A 60 10.50 21.03 -15.42
N MET A 61 10.73 20.02 -16.27
CA MET A 61 11.79 20.09 -17.28
C MET A 61 11.61 21.25 -18.26
N HIS A 62 10.39 21.45 -18.77
CA HIS A 62 10.12 22.53 -19.72
C HIS A 62 10.32 23.90 -19.07
N GLU A 63 9.90 24.06 -17.81
CA GLU A 63 10.10 25.30 -17.07
C GLU A 63 11.58 25.56 -16.76
N LEU A 64 12.33 24.52 -16.39
CA LEU A 64 13.78 24.62 -16.23
C LEU A 64 14.45 25.05 -17.53
N LYS A 65 14.12 24.42 -18.66
CA LYS A 65 14.66 24.78 -19.97
C LYS A 65 14.28 26.20 -20.41
N ARG A 66 13.02 26.61 -20.19
CA ARG A 66 12.55 27.95 -20.52
C ARG A 66 13.35 29.02 -19.77
N ASN A 67 13.81 28.70 -18.57
CA ASN A 67 14.56 29.60 -17.69
C ASN A 67 16.06 29.24 -17.64
N GLU A 68 16.63 28.66 -18.70
CA GLU A 68 18.03 28.18 -18.72
C GLU A 68 19.07 29.24 -18.32
N GLN A 69 18.83 30.52 -18.65
CA GLN A 69 19.71 31.61 -18.21
C GLN A 69 19.76 31.74 -16.68
N TRP A 70 18.62 31.55 -16.00
CA TRP A 70 18.53 31.57 -14.53
C TRP A 70 19.17 30.34 -13.89
N LEU A 71 19.14 29.19 -14.56
CA LEU A 71 19.79 27.97 -14.09
C LEU A 71 21.31 28.09 -14.00
N LYS A 72 21.93 29.06 -14.67
CA LYS A 72 23.36 29.36 -14.47
C LYS A 72 23.66 29.83 -13.05
N HIS A 73 22.71 30.53 -12.41
CA HIS A 73 22.84 31.04 -11.05
C HIS A 73 22.24 30.09 -10.01
N TYR A 74 21.19 29.35 -10.38
CA TYR A 74 20.48 28.42 -9.50
C TYR A 74 20.32 27.04 -10.16
N PRO A 75 21.40 26.31 -10.44
CA PRO A 75 21.31 25.01 -11.08
C PRO A 75 20.58 24.01 -10.19
N LEU A 76 19.98 22.97 -10.77
CA LEU A 76 19.45 21.87 -9.97
C LEU A 76 20.59 21.32 -9.08
N PRO A 77 20.43 21.25 -7.75
CA PRO A 77 21.52 20.80 -6.87
C PRO A 77 21.96 19.38 -7.21
N GLU A 78 23.24 19.10 -7.02
CA GLU A 78 23.77 17.74 -7.13
C GLU A 78 23.05 16.80 -6.16
N GLN A 79 23.04 15.51 -6.51
CA GLN A 79 22.41 14.45 -5.74
C GLN A 79 20.91 14.69 -5.51
N VAL A 80 20.26 15.39 -6.44
CA VAL A 80 18.80 15.41 -6.57
C VAL A 80 18.41 14.39 -7.63
N VAL A 81 17.60 13.44 -7.21
CA VAL A 81 17.14 12.30 -8.01
C VAL A 81 15.62 12.29 -8.06
N PHE A 82 15.02 11.47 -8.91
CA PHE A 82 13.57 11.33 -9.00
C PHE A 82 13.13 9.88 -9.15
N VAL A 83 11.88 9.61 -8.73
CA VAL A 83 11.22 8.32 -8.87
C VAL A 83 9.75 8.52 -9.22
N ASP A 84 9.28 7.81 -10.25
CA ASP A 84 7.86 7.74 -10.56
C ASP A 84 7.17 6.70 -9.67
N SER A 85 6.29 7.16 -8.77
CA SER A 85 5.62 6.26 -7.84
C SER A 85 4.58 5.36 -8.49
N TYR A 86 4.08 5.70 -9.68
CA TYR A 86 3.18 4.81 -10.42
C TYR A 86 3.90 3.51 -10.77
N LEU A 87 5.12 3.62 -11.30
CA LEU A 87 5.96 2.47 -11.62
C LEU A 87 6.37 1.71 -10.35
N ALA A 88 6.70 2.43 -9.28
CA ALA A 88 7.03 1.82 -7.99
C ALA A 88 5.90 0.93 -7.47
N PHE A 89 4.68 1.44 -7.38
CA PHE A 89 3.54 0.66 -6.88
C PHE A 89 3.23 -0.53 -7.79
N LEU A 90 3.31 -0.34 -9.10
CA LEU A 90 3.11 -1.41 -10.08
C LEU A 90 4.12 -2.56 -9.90
N ASP A 91 5.41 -2.24 -9.82
CA ASP A 91 6.47 -3.24 -9.72
C ASP A 91 6.48 -3.93 -8.35
N LEU A 92 6.24 -3.19 -7.26
CA LEU A 92 6.12 -3.76 -5.92
C LEU A 92 4.98 -4.77 -5.83
N GLU A 93 3.83 -4.46 -6.44
CA GLU A 93 2.69 -5.37 -6.44
C GLU A 93 2.87 -6.56 -7.38
N LYS A 94 3.46 -6.35 -8.57
CA LYS A 94 3.83 -7.47 -9.47
C LYS A 94 4.80 -8.42 -8.76
N SER A 95 5.84 -7.90 -8.13
CA SER A 95 6.80 -8.68 -7.34
C SER A 95 6.11 -9.45 -6.22
N PHE A 96 5.19 -8.80 -5.51
CA PHE A 96 4.42 -9.43 -4.44
C PHE A 96 3.51 -10.56 -4.96
N HIS A 97 2.73 -10.33 -6.01
CA HIS A 97 1.88 -11.36 -6.61
C HIS A 97 2.70 -12.56 -7.08
N ASN A 98 3.87 -12.33 -7.68
CA ASN A 98 4.79 -13.40 -8.09
C ASN A 98 5.32 -14.21 -6.89
N SER A 99 5.65 -13.53 -5.78
CA SER A 99 6.07 -14.18 -4.54
C SER A 99 4.95 -15.04 -3.95
N ILE A 100 3.72 -14.52 -3.90
CA ILE A 100 2.53 -15.28 -3.46
C ILE A 100 2.33 -16.50 -4.36
N LYS A 101 2.27 -16.31 -5.69
CA LYS A 101 2.14 -17.38 -6.68
C LYS A 101 3.17 -18.49 -6.44
N SER A 102 4.44 -18.12 -6.29
CA SER A 102 5.54 -19.08 -6.05
C SER A 102 5.36 -19.83 -4.74
N THR A 103 4.97 -19.13 -3.68
CA THR A 103 4.73 -19.73 -2.35
C THR A 103 3.56 -20.71 -2.40
N ILE A 104 2.45 -20.36 -3.05
CA ILE A 104 1.29 -21.24 -3.19
C ILE A 104 1.65 -22.49 -3.97
N ASN A 105 2.37 -22.34 -5.07
CA ASN A 105 2.75 -23.47 -5.93
C ASN A 105 3.77 -24.40 -5.27
N ALA A 106 4.57 -23.90 -4.32
CA ALA A 106 5.53 -24.71 -3.56
C ALA A 106 4.87 -25.58 -2.46
N VAL A 107 3.65 -25.26 -2.04
CA VAL A 107 2.96 -25.96 -0.95
C VAL A 107 2.02 -27.04 -1.52
N ASN A 108 2.14 -28.26 -1.00
CA ASN A 108 1.18 -29.32 -1.28
C ASN A 108 -0.11 -29.10 -0.47
N TRP A 109 -1.01 -28.27 -0.99
CA TRP A 109 -2.26 -27.88 -0.31
C TRP A 109 -3.23 -29.03 -0.05
N ARG A 110 -3.10 -30.15 -0.78
CA ARG A 110 -3.89 -31.36 -0.50
C ARG A 110 -3.50 -31.94 0.86
N MET A 111 -2.19 -32.10 1.09
CA MET A 111 -1.68 -32.60 2.36
C MET A 111 -2.09 -31.68 3.52
N VAL A 112 -2.02 -30.35 3.32
CA VAL A 112 -2.48 -29.39 4.33
C VAL A 112 -3.97 -29.54 4.61
N THR A 113 -4.79 -29.66 3.56
CA THR A 113 -6.25 -29.82 3.69
C THR A 113 -6.59 -31.12 4.42
N ASP A 114 -5.93 -32.23 4.07
CA ASP A 114 -6.14 -33.53 4.73
C ASP A 114 -5.75 -33.50 6.22
N LEU A 115 -4.64 -32.84 6.56
CA LEU A 115 -4.21 -32.67 7.95
C LEU A 115 -5.23 -31.84 8.75
N VAL A 116 -5.74 -30.75 8.17
CA VAL A 116 -6.79 -29.93 8.81
C VAL A 116 -8.08 -30.73 9.02
N LEU A 117 -8.51 -31.51 8.01
CA LEU A 117 -9.70 -32.36 8.11
C LEU A 117 -9.53 -33.46 9.17
N LYS A 118 -8.35 -34.10 9.24
CA LYS A 118 -8.04 -35.08 10.29
C LYS A 118 -8.08 -34.43 11.68
N ALA A 119 -7.45 -33.27 11.85
CA ALA A 119 -7.43 -32.55 13.12
C ALA A 119 -8.85 -32.16 13.58
N ALA A 120 -9.69 -31.65 12.66
CA ALA A 120 -11.08 -31.31 12.98
C ALA A 120 -11.89 -32.53 13.43
N ASN A 121 -11.74 -33.68 12.75
CA ASN A 121 -12.44 -34.92 13.11
C ASN A 121 -12.04 -35.47 14.48
N HIS A 122 -10.78 -35.32 14.89
CA HIS A 122 -10.32 -35.71 16.23
C HIS A 122 -10.96 -34.85 17.33
N GLN A 123 -11.12 -33.55 17.11
CA GLN A 123 -11.77 -32.64 18.06
C GLN A 123 -13.26 -32.95 18.27
N THR A 124 -13.98 -33.35 17.21
CA THR A 124 -15.40 -33.72 17.33
C THR A 124 -15.59 -35.01 18.12
N ARG A 125 -14.66 -35.97 18.00
CA ARG A 125 -14.72 -37.25 18.73
C ARG A 125 -14.35 -37.11 20.20
N SER A 126 -13.37 -36.28 20.57
CA SER A 126 -13.04 -36.05 21.99
C SER A 126 -14.17 -35.35 22.73
N ASN A 127 -14.87 -34.40 22.08
CA ASN A 127 -16.01 -33.71 22.68
C ASN A 127 -17.25 -34.60 22.86
N PHE A 128 -17.37 -35.71 22.13
CA PHE A 128 -18.45 -36.67 22.33
C PHE A 128 -18.18 -37.69 23.44
N GLN A 129 -16.92 -37.85 23.88
CA GLN A 129 -16.55 -38.73 24.98
C GLN A 129 -16.31 -38.00 26.31
N SER A 130 -16.14 -36.67 26.30
CA SER A 130 -15.84 -35.87 27.50
C SER A 130 -17.06 -35.22 28.16
N ASN A 131 -18.27 -35.76 28.00
CA ASN A 131 -19.44 -35.30 28.76
C ASN A 131 -19.54 -35.92 30.17
N ASN A 132 -18.45 -36.50 30.67
CA ASN A 132 -18.23 -36.77 32.09
C ASN A 132 -16.78 -36.42 32.43
N ASN A 133 -16.62 -35.50 33.36
CA ASN A 133 -15.39 -34.99 34.01
C ASN A 133 -14.64 -33.79 33.40
N SER A 134 -14.41 -32.87 34.33
CA SER A 134 -13.76 -31.57 34.31
C SER A 134 -12.28 -31.56 33.87
N GLY A 135 -11.90 -30.42 33.28
CA GLY A 135 -10.70 -29.68 33.71
C GLY A 135 -9.41 -29.89 32.92
N PHE A 136 -8.92 -28.78 32.38
CA PHE A 136 -7.50 -28.41 32.26
C PHE A 136 -6.66 -28.87 31.02
N ILE A 137 -5.93 -27.87 30.45
CA ILE A 137 -4.69 -27.94 29.60
C ILE A 137 -4.91 -28.23 28.08
N SER A 138 -4.29 -27.59 27.05
CA SER A 138 -3.18 -26.64 26.91
C SER A 138 -3.21 -25.89 25.56
N ARG A 139 -2.62 -24.69 25.56
CA ARG A 139 -1.97 -24.03 24.41
C ARG A 139 -0.52 -24.51 24.36
N ALA A 140 -0.13 -25.32 23.38
CA ALA A 140 1.27 -25.68 23.17
C ALA A 140 1.55 -26.16 21.74
N LEU A 141 1.61 -25.26 20.76
CA LEU A 141 2.44 -25.43 19.56
C LEU A 141 2.83 -24.04 19.05
N LEU A 142 4.08 -23.67 19.34
CA LEU A 142 4.98 -22.70 18.68
C LEU A 142 5.98 -22.21 19.74
N ARG A 143 6.99 -23.05 20.02
CA ARG A 143 8.18 -22.63 20.77
C ARG A 143 9.09 -21.84 19.83
N ARG A 144 9.36 -20.59 20.21
CA ARG A 144 10.39 -19.70 19.63
C ARG A 144 11.76 -20.05 20.24
N PRO A 145 12.88 -19.96 19.51
CA PRO A 145 14.21 -20.10 20.09
C PRO A 145 14.60 -18.87 20.93
N PRO A 146 15.60 -18.99 21.83
CA PRO A 146 15.99 -17.91 22.74
C PRO A 146 16.72 -16.78 22.01
N ASN A 147 16.31 -15.56 22.36
CA ASN A 147 16.88 -14.30 21.90
C ASN A 147 18.15 -13.99 22.70
N VAL A 148 19.30 -13.93 22.03
CA VAL A 148 20.58 -13.49 22.62
C VAL A 148 20.69 -11.97 22.43
N GLY A 149 21.00 -11.28 23.53
CA GLY A 149 20.84 -9.84 23.67
C GLY A 149 21.88 -8.96 22.96
N GLY A 150 21.56 -7.66 22.98
CA GLY A 150 22.44 -6.57 22.58
C GLY A 150 21.66 -5.28 22.33
N GLN A 151 21.36 -4.51 23.38
CA GLN A 151 20.84 -3.14 23.25
C GLN A 151 22.01 -2.14 23.15
N PRO A 152 21.97 -1.19 22.20
CA PRO A 152 22.62 0.09 22.35
C PRO A 152 21.63 1.14 22.87
N LYS A 153 22.09 1.89 23.87
CA LYS A 153 21.42 3.04 24.50
C LYS A 153 21.26 4.18 23.49
N THR A 154 20.05 4.75 23.39
CA THR A 154 19.81 6.06 22.76
C THR A 154 19.41 7.11 23.81
N PRO A 155 19.74 8.39 23.58
CA PRO A 155 19.63 9.45 24.57
C PRO A 155 18.24 10.08 24.60
N SER A 156 17.80 10.44 25.81
CA SER A 156 16.57 11.17 26.10
C SER A 156 16.66 12.64 25.70
N LEU A 157 15.60 13.15 25.06
CA LEU A 157 15.33 14.58 24.88
C LEU A 157 14.14 15.02 25.75
N PRO A 158 14.08 16.32 26.13
CA PRO A 158 13.27 16.77 27.25
C PRO A 158 11.80 17.05 26.90
N ARG A 159 10.96 16.80 27.90
CA ARG A 159 9.50 16.96 27.93
C ARG A 159 9.15 18.34 28.48
N ARG A 160 8.50 19.21 27.69
CA ARG A 160 7.75 20.36 28.23
C ARG A 160 6.66 20.85 27.26
N LEU A 161 5.40 20.60 27.63
CA LEU A 161 4.32 21.59 27.63
C LEU A 161 3.09 20.97 28.31
N GLN A 162 2.80 21.51 29.50
CA GLN A 162 1.58 21.24 30.26
C GLN A 162 0.42 21.94 29.55
N ARG A 163 -0.71 21.26 29.41
CA ARG A 163 -2.01 21.92 29.36
C ARG A 163 -3.02 21.12 30.17
N SER A 164 -3.50 21.79 31.20
CA SER A 164 -4.54 21.39 32.14
C SER A 164 -5.91 21.53 31.51
N THR A 165 -6.73 20.47 31.58
CA THR A 165 -8.19 20.59 31.67
C THR A 165 -8.68 19.45 32.54
N SER A 166 -9.19 19.85 33.70
CA SER A 166 -9.94 19.08 34.68
C SER A 166 -11.37 18.89 34.20
N GLU A 167 -11.82 17.64 34.05
CA GLU A 167 -13.25 17.32 34.07
C GLU A 167 -13.48 16.09 34.96
N GLN A 168 -14.44 16.26 35.86
CA GLN A 168 -14.80 15.38 36.96
C GLN A 168 -15.43 14.09 36.46
N ARG A 169 -15.09 12.99 37.13
CA ARG A 169 -15.73 11.68 36.98
C ARG A 169 -17.01 11.67 37.78
N ASP A 170 -18.12 11.35 37.13
CA ASP A 170 -19.37 10.99 37.77
C ASP A 170 -19.48 9.45 37.80
N LEU A 171 -19.72 8.90 38.99
CA LEU A 171 -19.80 7.47 39.26
C LEU A 171 -21.26 7.02 39.14
N GLY A 172 -21.64 6.58 37.94
CA GLY A 172 -22.95 6.01 37.63
C GLY A 172 -23.00 4.49 37.82
N SER A 173 -24.05 4.05 38.53
CA SER A 173 -24.42 2.71 38.95
C SER A 173 -24.37 1.62 37.87
N GLN A 174 -23.83 0.45 38.20
CA GLN A 174 -23.92 -0.76 37.37
C GLN A 174 -25.27 -1.47 37.58
N GLU A 175 -26.10 -1.45 36.54
CA GLU A 175 -27.34 -2.21 36.42
C GLU A 175 -27.02 -3.63 35.90
N LYS A 176 -27.40 -4.66 36.67
CA LYS A 176 -27.23 -6.07 36.32
C LYS A 176 -28.06 -6.41 35.08
N GLN A 177 -27.39 -6.77 33.98
CA GLN A 177 -28.08 -7.35 32.83
C GLN A 177 -28.44 -8.84 33.06
N PRO A 178 -29.56 -9.33 32.48
CA PRO A 178 -29.97 -10.71 32.60
C PRO A 178 -29.07 -11.63 31.78
N GLU A 179 -28.64 -12.74 32.35
CA GLU A 179 -27.89 -13.79 31.66
C GLU A 179 -28.73 -14.40 30.52
N GLU A 180 -28.28 -14.20 29.27
CA GLU A 180 -28.86 -14.86 28.10
C GLU A 180 -28.60 -16.39 28.15
N PRO A 181 -29.60 -17.23 27.80
CA PRO A 181 -29.43 -18.67 27.77
C PRO A 181 -28.42 -19.11 26.71
N LEU A 182 -27.43 -19.90 27.15
CA LEU A 182 -26.39 -20.54 26.36
C LEU A 182 -27.00 -21.35 25.19
N LYS A 183 -27.00 -20.75 23.99
CA LYS A 183 -27.44 -21.42 22.75
C LYS A 183 -26.49 -22.58 22.42
N ALA A 184 -27.05 -23.76 22.22
CA ALA A 184 -26.31 -24.98 21.88
C ALA A 184 -25.40 -24.79 20.64
N PRO A 185 -24.22 -25.44 20.60
CA PRO A 185 -23.26 -25.24 19.52
C PRO A 185 -23.82 -25.77 18.19
N LYS A 186 -24.00 -24.86 17.23
CA LYS A 186 -24.39 -25.19 15.86
C LYS A 186 -23.34 -26.13 15.25
N LYS A 187 -23.76 -27.29 14.75
CA LYS A 187 -22.91 -28.19 13.95
C LYS A 187 -22.42 -27.41 12.73
N ARG A 188 -21.12 -27.08 12.70
CA ARG A 188 -20.50 -26.38 11.57
C ARG A 188 -20.64 -27.23 10.31
N CYS A 189 -21.00 -26.58 9.22
CA CYS A 189 -21.13 -27.23 7.92
C CYS A 189 -19.73 -27.55 7.38
N ILE A 190 -19.57 -28.68 6.69
CA ILE A 190 -18.31 -29.06 6.02
C ILE A 190 -17.79 -27.94 5.10
N LYS A 191 -18.68 -27.15 4.47
CA LYS A 191 -18.29 -25.97 3.67
C LYS A 191 -17.54 -24.90 4.49
N GLU A 192 -17.86 -24.73 5.77
CA GLU A 192 -17.20 -23.74 6.64
C GLU A 192 -15.77 -24.18 6.97
N LEU A 193 -15.54 -25.49 7.21
CA LEU A 193 -14.20 -26.06 7.40
C LEU A 193 -13.31 -25.92 6.14
N PHE A 194 -13.88 -25.99 4.94
CA PHE A 194 -13.11 -25.78 3.71
C PHE A 194 -12.74 -24.30 3.46
N GLN A 195 -13.50 -23.35 4.01
CA GLN A 195 -13.11 -21.93 4.10
C GLN A 195 -12.07 -21.69 5.20
N GLU A 196 -11.91 -22.62 6.15
CA GLU A 196 -10.90 -22.53 7.21
C GLU A 196 -9.47 -22.78 6.70
N ALA A 197 -9.29 -23.55 5.62
CA ALA A 197 -7.97 -23.83 5.05
C ALA A 197 -7.52 -22.86 3.92
N HIS A 198 -8.02 -21.62 3.86
CA HIS A 198 -7.62 -20.66 2.83
C HIS A 198 -6.13 -20.28 2.96
N PRO A 199 -5.33 -20.14 1.86
CA PRO A 199 -3.89 -19.92 1.96
C PRO A 199 -3.50 -18.69 2.77
N LEU A 200 -4.27 -17.61 2.65
CA LEU A 200 -4.07 -16.38 3.42
C LEU A 200 -4.06 -16.58 4.95
N LYS A 201 -4.68 -17.65 5.47
CA LYS A 201 -4.67 -17.95 6.92
C LYS A 201 -3.35 -18.58 7.38
N PHE A 202 -2.54 -19.09 6.45
CA PHE A 202 -1.26 -19.75 6.73
C PHE A 202 -0.05 -18.88 6.39
N MET A 203 -0.25 -17.81 5.63
CA MET A 203 0.82 -16.85 5.32
C MET A 203 1.02 -15.91 6.51
N THR A 204 2.28 -15.68 6.89
CA THR A 204 2.64 -14.70 7.92
C THR A 204 2.45 -13.28 7.38
N MET A 205 1.23 -12.76 7.53
CA MET A 205 0.88 -11.42 7.08
C MET A 205 1.52 -10.33 7.94
N GLU A 206 2.14 -10.67 9.07
CA GLU A 206 2.86 -9.75 9.94
C GLU A 206 4.04 -9.07 9.24
N ASP A 207 4.66 -9.78 8.30
CA ASP A 207 5.80 -9.29 7.52
C ASP A 207 5.36 -8.45 6.30
N TRP A 208 4.06 -8.39 6.02
CA TRP A 208 3.54 -7.66 4.86
C TRP A 208 3.25 -6.21 5.23
N SER A 209 3.65 -5.31 4.34
CA SER A 209 3.27 -3.90 4.44
C SER A 209 1.74 -3.74 4.50
N PRO A 210 1.22 -2.71 5.19
CA PRO A 210 -0.21 -2.40 5.21
C PRO A 210 -0.87 -2.38 3.82
N ALA A 211 -0.17 -1.86 2.81
CA ALA A 211 -0.66 -1.82 1.44
C ALA A 211 -0.86 -3.23 0.85
N LYS A 212 0.13 -4.12 0.99
CA LYS A 212 0.06 -5.49 0.47
C LYS A 212 -1.11 -6.28 1.06
N ARG A 213 -1.31 -6.18 2.39
CA ARG A 213 -2.41 -6.86 3.08
C ARG A 213 -3.78 -6.45 2.55
N LYS A 214 -3.96 -5.17 2.21
CA LYS A 214 -5.24 -4.63 1.77
C LYS A 214 -5.52 -4.82 0.29
N ARG A 215 -4.48 -4.90 -0.54
CA ARG A 215 -4.61 -4.99 -2.01
C ARG A 215 -4.65 -6.42 -2.55
N LEU A 216 -4.28 -7.42 -1.75
CA LEU A 216 -4.42 -8.82 -2.14
C LEU A 216 -5.88 -9.27 -2.04
N ASP A 217 -6.55 -9.43 -3.19
CA ASP A 217 -7.92 -9.95 -3.24
C ASP A 217 -7.91 -11.47 -3.04
N ALA A 218 -8.71 -11.99 -2.10
CA ALA A 218 -8.88 -13.42 -1.88
C ALA A 218 -9.37 -14.17 -3.14
N LYS A 219 -9.98 -13.48 -4.11
CA LYS A 219 -10.43 -14.06 -5.38
C LYS A 219 -9.29 -14.53 -6.28
N VAL A 220 -8.05 -14.07 -6.07
CA VAL A 220 -6.91 -14.57 -6.85
C VAL A 220 -6.53 -16.00 -6.48
N PHE A 221 -7.16 -16.58 -5.45
CA PHE A 221 -6.98 -17.98 -5.06
C PHE A 221 -8.19 -18.78 -5.52
N GLU A 222 -7.95 -19.90 -6.19
CA GLU A 222 -8.99 -20.82 -6.64
C GLU A 222 -8.64 -22.26 -6.25
N ARG A 223 -9.66 -23.12 -6.19
CA ARG A 223 -9.45 -24.55 -5.98
C ARG A 223 -9.22 -25.22 -7.34
N ASP A 224 -8.26 -26.13 -7.40
CA ASP A 224 -8.11 -27.02 -8.56
C ASP A 224 -9.16 -28.16 -8.50
N ASP A 225 -9.26 -28.94 -9.59
CA ASP A 225 -10.16 -30.11 -9.70
C ASP A 225 -9.90 -31.17 -8.63
N GLN A 226 -8.74 -31.09 -8.00
CA GLN A 226 -8.20 -32.00 -7.02
C GLN A 226 -8.37 -31.50 -5.58
N GLY A 227 -9.05 -30.36 -5.40
CA GLY A 227 -9.31 -29.73 -4.11
C GLY A 227 -8.13 -28.97 -3.49
N GLY A 228 -6.97 -28.88 -4.15
CA GLY A 228 -5.83 -28.04 -3.77
C GLY A 228 -6.12 -26.56 -4.02
N TRP A 229 -5.41 -25.66 -3.32
CA TRP A 229 -5.43 -24.24 -3.66
C TRP A 229 -4.36 -23.93 -4.70
N ARG A 230 -4.70 -23.09 -5.67
CA ARG A 230 -3.77 -22.51 -6.64
C ARG A 230 -3.98 -21.01 -6.80
N PHE A 231 -2.95 -20.33 -7.27
CA PHE A 231 -3.05 -18.92 -7.64
C PHE A 231 -3.61 -18.82 -9.07
N CYS A 232 -4.71 -18.08 -9.24
CA CYS A 232 -5.36 -17.87 -10.52
C CYS A 232 -4.58 -16.80 -11.32
N GLU A 233 -3.74 -17.26 -12.25
CA GLU A 233 -2.89 -16.38 -13.07
C GLU A 233 -3.72 -15.35 -13.83
N HIS A 234 -4.82 -15.78 -14.46
CA HIS A 234 -5.70 -14.89 -15.22
C HIS A 234 -6.26 -13.73 -14.38
N LEU A 235 -6.68 -13.98 -13.13
CA LEU A 235 -7.18 -12.93 -12.25
C LEU A 235 -6.04 -12.03 -11.73
N GLY A 236 -4.87 -12.62 -11.47
CA GLY A 236 -3.65 -11.89 -11.14
C GLY A 236 -3.23 -10.92 -12.25
N ASP A 237 -3.24 -11.36 -13.51
CA ASP A 237 -2.87 -10.52 -14.65
C ASP A 237 -3.95 -9.47 -14.92
N LYS A 238 -5.23 -9.87 -14.90
CA LYS A 238 -6.36 -8.94 -15.07
C LYS A 238 -6.30 -7.78 -14.07
N TYR A 239 -5.85 -8.02 -12.85
CA TYR A 239 -5.66 -6.98 -11.83
C TYR A 239 -4.69 -5.88 -12.29
N PHE A 240 -3.57 -6.23 -12.93
CA PHE A 240 -2.58 -5.26 -13.41
C PHE A 240 -3.03 -4.52 -14.68
N HIS A 241 -3.86 -5.15 -15.50
CA HIS A 241 -4.41 -4.55 -16.73
C HIS A 241 -5.72 -3.78 -16.49
N THR A 242 -6.28 -3.84 -15.28
CA THR A 242 -7.52 -3.11 -14.97
C THR A 242 -7.26 -1.61 -14.97
N TYR A 243 -7.91 -0.91 -15.91
CA TYR A 243 -7.74 0.52 -16.09
C TYR A 243 -8.03 1.28 -14.80
N GLY A 244 -7.05 2.09 -14.39
CA GLY A 244 -7.16 2.95 -13.23
C GLY A 244 -6.94 2.24 -11.89
N ASN A 245 -6.64 0.95 -11.86
CA ASN A 245 -6.32 0.25 -10.60
C ASN A 245 -5.10 0.86 -9.88
N PHE A 246 -4.22 1.49 -10.65
CA PHE A 246 -3.05 2.23 -10.18
C PHE A 246 -3.19 3.75 -10.25
N LYS A 247 -4.41 4.30 -10.38
CA LYS A 247 -4.62 5.74 -10.18
C LYS A 247 -4.42 6.07 -8.70
N LEU A 248 -3.78 7.19 -8.40
CA LEU A 248 -3.52 7.62 -7.03
C LEU A 248 -4.78 7.55 -6.13
N SER A 249 -5.90 8.11 -6.59
CA SER A 249 -7.19 8.07 -5.89
C SER A 249 -7.65 6.64 -5.54
N ASN A 250 -7.47 5.72 -6.48
CA ASN A 250 -7.93 4.34 -6.34
C ASN A 250 -7.01 3.55 -5.40
N ILE A 251 -5.68 3.70 -5.54
CA ILE A 251 -4.72 3.05 -4.65
C ILE A 251 -4.93 3.56 -3.23
N TYR A 252 -5.04 4.87 -3.06
CA TYR A 252 -5.28 5.51 -1.77
C TYR A 252 -6.55 4.98 -1.11
N GLN A 253 -7.66 4.90 -1.85
CA GLN A 253 -8.91 4.36 -1.34
C GLN A 253 -8.80 2.89 -0.92
N GLN A 254 -8.15 2.06 -1.73
CA GLN A 254 -7.99 0.63 -1.42
C GLN A 254 -7.06 0.41 -0.21
N VAL A 255 -5.98 1.19 -0.08
CA VAL A 255 -4.96 1.01 0.96
C VAL A 255 -5.33 1.72 2.27
N LEU A 256 -5.98 2.88 2.23
CA LEU A 256 -6.27 3.65 3.45
C LEU A 256 -7.75 3.66 3.81
N GLY A 257 -8.63 3.21 2.91
CA GLY A 257 -10.08 3.19 3.16
C GLY A 257 -10.71 4.58 3.17
N ALA A 258 -10.02 5.60 2.65
CA ALA A 258 -10.47 6.98 2.60
C ALA A 258 -10.40 7.51 1.16
N SER A 259 -11.19 8.53 0.85
CA SER A 259 -11.07 9.33 -0.39
C SER A 259 -10.37 10.65 -0.11
N PHE A 260 -9.82 11.29 -1.14
CA PHE A 260 -9.24 12.63 -1.06
C PHE A 260 -9.56 13.42 -2.35
N ASP A 261 -9.36 14.75 -2.34
CA ASP A 261 -9.57 15.60 -3.50
C ASP A 261 -8.34 15.58 -4.42
N ALA A 262 -8.35 14.69 -5.41
CA ALA A 262 -7.27 14.48 -6.38
C ALA A 262 -7.11 15.61 -7.43
N HIS A 263 -7.60 16.82 -7.14
CA HIS A 263 -7.49 18.00 -7.98
C HIS A 263 -6.55 19.06 -7.41
N ARG A 264 -6.02 18.84 -6.20
CA ARG A 264 -5.10 19.76 -5.54
C ARG A 264 -3.75 19.11 -5.36
N ALA A 265 -2.71 19.74 -5.91
CA ALA A 265 -1.33 19.23 -5.82
C ALA A 265 -0.87 18.97 -4.38
N GLN A 266 -1.34 19.77 -3.41
CA GLN A 266 -1.08 19.55 -2.00
C GLN A 266 -1.71 18.24 -1.48
N GLU A 267 -2.98 17.97 -1.82
CA GLU A 267 -3.64 16.74 -1.40
C GLU A 267 -3.05 15.52 -2.10
N ASP A 268 -2.71 15.63 -3.39
CA ASP A 268 -2.00 14.57 -4.12
C ASP A 268 -0.65 14.25 -3.44
N SER A 269 0.09 15.27 -3.01
CA SER A 269 1.38 15.09 -2.32
C SER A 269 1.23 14.41 -0.96
N ILE A 270 0.21 14.79 -0.18
CA ILE A 270 -0.09 14.17 1.12
C ILE A 270 -0.53 12.72 0.91
N ALA A 271 -1.43 12.47 -0.05
CA ALA A 271 -1.92 11.14 -0.36
C ALA A 271 -0.78 10.22 -0.81
N LEU A 272 0.12 10.72 -1.66
CA LEU A 272 1.29 10.01 -2.11
C LEU A 272 2.24 9.68 -0.95
N LEU A 273 2.52 10.64 -0.06
CA LEU A 273 3.35 10.40 1.12
C LEU A 273 2.76 9.30 2.02
N GLN A 274 1.46 9.35 2.29
CA GLN A 274 0.78 8.34 3.11
C GLN A 274 0.80 6.95 2.45
N LEU A 275 0.66 6.88 1.12
CA LEU A 275 0.83 5.63 0.38
C LEU A 275 2.26 5.09 0.48
N SER A 276 3.28 5.93 0.27
CA SER A 276 4.68 5.54 0.45
C SER A 276 4.93 4.94 1.83
N MET A 277 4.37 5.56 2.88
CA MET A 277 4.43 5.01 4.25
C MET A 277 3.69 3.68 4.39
N ALA A 278 2.57 3.48 3.70
CA ALA A 278 1.79 2.25 3.74
C ALA A 278 2.46 1.06 3.02
N TYR A 279 3.31 1.31 2.02
CA TYR A 279 4.21 0.29 1.46
C TYR A 279 5.47 0.09 2.31
N GLY A 280 5.89 1.12 3.05
CA GLY A 280 6.95 1.03 4.04
C GLY A 280 8.34 0.86 3.42
N LEU A 281 9.18 0.04 4.06
CA LEU A 281 10.59 -0.14 3.67
C LEU A 281 10.75 -0.60 2.22
N GLU A 282 9.83 -1.41 1.71
CA GLU A 282 9.91 -1.92 0.33
C GLU A 282 9.82 -0.79 -0.71
N PHE A 283 9.07 0.28 -0.40
CA PHE A 283 9.03 1.46 -1.25
C PHE A 283 10.34 2.25 -1.18
N VAL A 284 10.94 2.36 0.00
CA VAL A 284 12.26 3.00 0.18
C VAL A 284 13.33 2.24 -0.59
N ASP A 285 13.39 0.91 -0.42
CA ASP A 285 14.33 0.04 -1.14
C ASP A 285 14.14 0.14 -2.67
N TYR A 286 12.88 0.24 -3.12
CA TYR A 286 12.57 0.47 -4.52
C TYR A 286 13.12 1.83 -4.99
N VAL A 287 12.90 2.90 -4.22
CA VAL A 287 13.38 4.25 -4.54
C VAL A 287 14.91 4.26 -4.63
N ASP A 288 15.61 3.72 -3.63
CA ASP A 288 17.07 3.70 -3.59
C ASP A 288 17.68 2.97 -4.80
N LYS A 289 17.01 1.89 -5.24
CA LYS A 289 17.44 1.09 -6.39
C LYS A 289 17.09 1.69 -7.75
N ASN A 290 15.95 2.37 -7.87
CA ASN A 290 15.36 2.78 -9.15
C ASN A 290 15.34 4.30 -9.37
N GLN A 291 15.87 5.07 -8.43
CA GLN A 291 16.09 6.50 -8.60
C GLN A 291 16.91 6.79 -9.84
N ALA A 292 16.57 7.89 -10.49
CA ALA A 292 17.30 8.37 -11.64
C ALA A 292 17.71 9.83 -11.43
N GLU A 293 18.88 10.17 -11.94
CA GLU A 293 19.34 11.55 -12.01
C GLU A 293 18.52 12.29 -13.05
N PHE A 294 18.15 13.54 -12.73
CA PHE A 294 17.50 14.43 -13.69
C PHE A 294 18.34 14.44 -14.95
N PRO A 295 17.76 14.16 -16.13
CA PRO A 295 18.58 14.15 -17.34
C PRO A 295 19.13 15.56 -17.44
N GLY A 296 20.45 15.71 -17.60
CA GLY A 296 21.02 17.03 -17.87
C GLY A 296 20.20 17.70 -18.98
N LEU A 297 20.16 19.05 -19.01
CA LEU A 297 19.37 19.83 -19.99
C LEU A 297 19.71 19.52 -21.46
N HIS A 298 20.61 18.58 -21.71
CA HIS A 298 20.96 18.05 -23.00
C HIS A 298 19.83 17.18 -23.62
N PRO A 299 19.34 17.55 -24.82
CA PRO A 299 18.25 16.87 -25.53
C PRO A 299 18.35 15.34 -25.66
N ALA A 300 19.56 14.80 -25.80
CA ALA A 300 19.80 13.36 -25.97
C ALA A 300 19.43 12.52 -24.74
N ASN A 301 19.46 13.10 -23.53
CA ASN A 301 19.17 12.38 -22.29
C ASN A 301 17.67 12.25 -22.01
N TYR A 302 16.82 12.96 -22.76
CA TYR A 302 15.36 12.82 -22.66
C TYR A 302 14.89 11.47 -23.20
N SER A 303 15.43 11.02 -24.34
CA SER A 303 15.01 9.76 -24.94
C SER A 303 15.28 8.57 -24.02
N SER A 304 16.40 8.49 -23.31
CA SER A 304 16.71 7.33 -22.46
C SER A 304 15.77 7.18 -21.26
N MET A 305 15.34 8.30 -20.67
CA MET A 305 14.38 8.34 -19.57
C MET A 305 12.99 7.87 -20.00
N PHE A 306 12.51 8.39 -21.14
CA PHE A 306 11.22 8.02 -21.71
C PHE A 306 11.25 6.66 -22.42
N GLU A 307 12.41 6.19 -22.87
CA GLU A 307 12.59 4.87 -23.46
C GLU A 307 12.50 3.76 -22.42
N ARG A 308 12.95 3.98 -21.18
CA ARG A 308 12.68 3.04 -20.09
C ARG A 308 11.18 2.89 -19.86
N THR A 309 10.43 3.99 -19.87
CA THR A 309 8.96 3.99 -19.77
C THR A 309 8.30 3.36 -21.00
N ARG A 310 8.80 3.61 -22.21
CA ARG A 310 8.30 2.96 -23.45
C ARG A 310 8.60 1.46 -23.48
N LYS A 311 9.80 1.03 -23.07
CA LYS A 311 10.18 -0.39 -23.03
C LYS A 311 9.29 -1.17 -22.06
N MET A 312 8.91 -0.57 -20.94
CA MET A 312 7.92 -1.14 -20.02
C MET A 312 6.52 -1.22 -20.66
N LYS A 313 6.10 -0.18 -21.39
CA LYS A 313 4.81 -0.15 -22.12
C LYS A 313 4.72 -1.20 -23.25
N THR A 314 5.79 -1.39 -24.02
CA THR A 314 5.85 -2.44 -25.05
C THR A 314 5.91 -3.86 -24.50
N ARG A 315 6.24 -4.05 -23.21
CA ARG A 315 6.11 -5.34 -22.53
C ARG A 315 4.67 -5.61 -22.06
N GLU A 316 3.89 -4.57 -21.79
CA GLU A 316 2.46 -4.68 -21.45
C GLU A 316 1.56 -4.80 -22.69
N GLU A 317 1.99 -4.33 -23.86
CA GLU A 317 1.21 -4.40 -25.11
C GLU A 317 1.54 -5.65 -25.96
N LYS A 318 2.53 -6.47 -25.60
CA LYS A 318 2.99 -7.64 -26.38
C LYS A 318 2.81 -9.01 -25.70
N ASN A 319 2.32 -9.06 -24.46
CA ASN A 319 2.04 -10.28 -23.69
C ASN A 319 0.61 -10.27 -23.17
#